data_AF-A0A7C6FRN3-F1
#
_entry.id   AF-A0A7C6FRN3-F1
#
_cell.length_a   1.000
_cell.length_b   1.000
_cell.length_c   1.000
_cell.angle_alpha   90.00
_cell.angle_beta   90.00
_cell.angle_gamma   90.00
#
_symmetry.space_group_name_H-M   'P 1'
#
loop_
_entity.id
_entity.type
_entity.pdbx_description
1 polymer ?
#
loop_
_entity_poly.entity_id
_entity_poly.type
_entity_poly.pdbx_seq_one_letter_code
_entity_poly.pdbx_strand_id
1 'polypeptide(L)' 'MKKARFSKFVVSFIVLVNCLFTAAALFVFLRTGAEPTALIAAWFAFTTGELMALAGLRHSENKSKADKEDGK' A
#
# COMPACT_ATOMS: atom_id res chain seq x y z
N MET A 1 -4.99 -16.42 -20.53
CA MET A 1 -4.87 -15.34 -19.51
C MET A 1 -4.29 -15.93 -18.23
N LYS A 2 -3.02 -15.66 -17.90
CA LYS A 2 -2.43 -16.13 -16.63
C LYS A 2 -3.10 -15.35 -15.49
N LYS A 3 -4.02 -15.97 -14.74
CA LYS A 3 -4.59 -15.37 -13.52
C LYS A 3 -3.43 -15.06 -12.60
N ALA A 4 -3.24 -13.78 -12.27
CA ALA A 4 -2.41 -13.36 -11.14
C ALA A 4 -3.04 -13.98 -9.88
N ARG A 5 -2.61 -15.20 -9.55
CA ARG A 5 -2.99 -15.87 -8.31
C ARG A 5 -2.15 -15.21 -7.25
N PHE A 6 -2.59 -14.05 -6.76
CA PHE A 6 -2.09 -13.53 -5.50
C PHE A 6 -2.12 -14.68 -4.50
N SER A 7 -0.93 -15.04 -4.00
CA SER A 7 -0.81 -16.16 -3.09
C SER A 7 -1.73 -15.88 -1.92
N LYS A 8 -2.60 -16.84 -1.57
CA LYS A 8 -3.50 -16.70 -0.41
C LYS A 8 -2.73 -16.30 0.86
N PHE A 9 -1.44 -16.67 0.92
CA PHE A 9 -0.50 -16.26 1.95
C PHE A 9 -0.32 -14.75 2.05
N VAL A 10 -0.08 -14.06 0.93
CA VAL A 10 0.10 -12.60 0.90
C VAL A 10 -1.20 -11.89 1.30
N VAL A 11 -2.33 -12.40 0.81
CA VAL A 11 -3.66 -11.87 1.17
C VAL A 11 -3.90 -12.02 2.67
N SER A 12 -3.60 -13.19 3.24
CA SER A 12 -3.73 -13.44 4.68
C SER A 12 -2.80 -12.55 5.50
N PHE A 13 -1.55 -12.35 5.06
CA PHE A 13 -0.58 -11.50 5.74
C PHE A 13 -1.05 -10.04 5.79
N ILE A 14 -1.55 -9.50 4.67
CA ILE A 14 -2.09 -8.13 4.60
C ILE A 14 -3.24 -7.94 5.59
N VAL A 15 -4.15 -8.92 5.68
CA VAL A 15 -5.28 -8.85 6.63
C VAL A 15 -4.78 -8.87 8.08
N LEU A 16 -3.86 -9.79 8.40
CA LEU A 16 -3.33 -9.95 9.75
C LEU A 16 -2.63 -8.67 10.24
N VAL A 17 -1.83 -8.08 9.36
CA VAL A 17 -1.11 -6.84 9.61
C VAL A 17 -2.06 -5.64 9.82
N ASN A 18 -3.16 -5.55 9.06
CA ASN A 18 -4.18 -4.52 9.28
C ASN A 18 -4.90 -4.72 10.63
N CYS A 19 -5.28 -5.96 10.98
CA CYS A 19 -5.89 -6.25 12.27
C CYS A 19 -4.96 -5.88 13.44
N LEU A 20 -3.67 -6.20 13.32
CA LEU A 20 -2.66 -5.87 14.33
C LEU A 20 -2.50 -4.35 14.47
N PHE A 21 -2.47 -3.63 13.35
CA PHE A 21 -2.39 -2.17 13.35
C PHE A 21 -3.59 -1.54 14.07
N THR A 22 -4.82 -1.98 13.79
CA THR A 22 -6.01 -1.49 14.48
C THR A 22 -5.97 -1.80 15.99
N ALA A 23 -5.55 -3.01 16.38
CA ALA A 23 -5.41 -3.38 17.78
C ALA A 23 -4.37 -2.52 18.50
N ALA A 24 -3.24 -2.23 17.84
CA ALA A 24 -2.21 -1.34 18.38
C ALA A 24 -2.71 0.11 18.53
N ALA A 25 -3.46 0.63 17.55
CA ALA A 25 -4.04 1.97 17.63
C ALA A 25 -5.03 2.10 18.80
N LEU A 26 -5.89 1.10 18.99
CA LEU A 26 -6.80 1.00 20.14
C LEU A 26 -6.03 0.89 21.47
N PHE A 27 -4.96 0.08 21.52
CA PHE A 27 -4.14 -0.06 22.71
C PHE A 27 -3.46 1.26 23.10
N VAL A 28 -2.90 1.98 22.14
CA VAL A 28 -2.29 3.29 22.40
C VAL A 28 -3.36 4.27 22.87
N PHE A 29 -4.51 4.34 22.18
CA PHE A 29 -5.62 5.19 22.59
C PHE A 29 -6.07 4.93 24.04
N LEU A 30 -6.18 3.67 24.45
CA LEU A 30 -6.51 3.29 25.83
C LEU A 30 -5.45 3.73 26.85
N ARG A 31 -4.18 3.85 26.44
CA ARG A 31 -3.07 4.24 27.32
C ARG A 31 -2.86 5.75 27.39
N THR A 32 -3.08 6.48 26.30
CA THR A 32 -2.78 7.92 26.21
C THR A 32 -4.04 8.78 26.33
N GLY A 33 -5.24 8.23 26.10
CA GLY A 33 -6.48 9.00 26.00
C GLY A 33 -6.55 9.93 24.78
N ALA A 34 -5.53 9.87 23.91
CA ALA A 34 -5.36 10.69 22.74
C ALA A 34 -5.11 9.79 21.53
N GLU A 35 -5.66 10.19 20.39
CA GLU A 35 -5.56 9.43 19.15
C GLU A 35 -4.10 9.40 18.65
N PRO A 36 -3.54 8.22 18.31
CA PRO A 36 -2.18 8.10 17.81
C PRO A 36 -2.07 8.53 16.35
N THR A 37 -2.34 9.81 16.07
CA THR A 37 -2.38 10.38 14.71
C THR A 37 -1.08 10.19 13.94
N ALA A 38 0.07 10.27 14.60
CA ALA A 38 1.38 10.04 13.98
C ALA A 38 1.55 8.59 13.48
N LEU A 39 1.11 7.58 14.26
CA LEU A 39 1.17 6.18 13.84
C LEU A 39 0.22 5.90 12.69
N ILE A 40 -0.97 6.51 12.72
CA ILE A 40 -1.97 6.41 11.64
C ILE A 40 -1.44 7.03 10.36
N ALA A 41 -0.91 8.25 10.43
CA ALA A 41 -0.33 8.92 9.28
C ALA A 41 0.85 8.14 8.68
N ALA A 42 1.77 7.65 9.52
CA ALA A 42 2.90 6.84 9.06
C ALA A 42 2.44 5.53 8.41
N TRP A 43 1.45 4.85 8.98
CA TRP A 43 0.88 3.62 8.43
C TRP A 43 0.30 3.83 7.03
N PHE A 44 -0.58 4.82 6.89
CA PHE A 44 -1.21 5.13 5.60
C PHE A 44 -0.21 5.68 4.58
N ALA A 45 0.76 6.49 5.01
CA ALA A 45 1.83 6.98 4.14
C ALA A 45 2.70 5.83 3.63
N PHE A 46 2.99 4.83 4.46
CA PHE A 46 3.73 3.64 4.06
C PHE A 46 2.94 2.80 3.04
N THR A 47 1.73 2.36 3.41
CA THR A 47 0.92 1.47 2.54
C THR A 47 0.47 2.15 1.24
N THR A 48 0.24 3.46 1.27
CA THR A 48 -0.17 4.23 0.08
C THR A 48 1.05 4.69 -0.73
N GLY A 49 2.15 5.05 -0.07
CA GLY A 49 3.36 5.55 -0.72
C GLY A 49 4.00 4.52 -1.63
N GLU A 50 4.12 3.26 -1.18
CA GLU A 50 4.68 2.19 -2.00
C GLU A 50 3.82 1.89 -3.24
N LEU A 51 2.49 1.96 -3.11
CA LEU A 51 1.55 1.75 -4.22
C LEU A 51 1.63 2.90 -5.24
N MET A 52 1.71 4.15 -4.77
CA MET A 52 1.84 5.33 -5.63
C MET A 52 3.18 5.38 -6.34
N ALA A 53 4.27 4.96 -5.68
CA ALA A 53 5.58 4.83 -6.32
C ALA A 53 5.55 3.79 -7.46
N LEU A 54 4.98 2.61 -7.21
CA LEU A 54 4.82 1.56 -8.23
C LEU A 54 3.87 1.97 -9.36
N ALA A 55 2.77 2.65 -9.04
CA ALA A 55 1.83 3.17 -10.04
C ALA A 55 2.45 4.27 -10.90
N GLY A 56 3.23 5.17 -10.31
CA GLY A 56 3.96 6.23 -11.00
C GLY A 56 5.02 5.69 -11.96
N LEU A 57 5.82 4.71 -11.50
CA LEU A 57 6.79 4.03 -12.35
C LEU A 57 6.12 3.31 -13.53
N ARG A 58 5.03 2.57 -13.26
CA ARG A 58 4.27 1.89 -14.32
C ARG A 58 3.63 2.85 -15.32
N HIS A 59 3.19 4.04 -14.89
CA HIS A 59 2.67 5.08 -15.78
C HIS A 59 3.79 5.68 -16.66
N SER A 60 4.97 5.90 -16.10
CA SER A 60 6.15 6.41 -16.84
C SER A 60 6.63 5.43 -17.92
N GLU A 61 6.65 4.13 -17.60
CA GLU A 61 7.04 3.06 -18.52
C GLU A 61 6.07 2.95 -19.69
N ASN A 62 4.76 3.00 -19.41
CA ASN A 62 3.72 2.92 -20.43
C ASN A 62 3.72 4.15 -21.37
N LYS A 63 4.07 5.34 -20.85
CA LYS A 63 4.21 6.57 -21.65
C LYS A 63 5.43 6.53 -22.57
N SER A 64 6.57 6.03 -22.07
CA SER A 64 7.80 5.89 -22.89
C SER A 64 7.65 4.85 -24.00
N LYS A 65 6.78 3.84 -23.81
CA LYS A 65 6.50 2.82 -24.82
C LYS A 65 5.59 3.33 -25.95
N ALA A 66 4.61 4.19 -25.64
CA ALA A 66 3.74 4.82 -26.64
C ALA A 66 4.50 5.80 -27.55
N ASP A 67 5.41 6.60 -26.98
CA ASP A 67 6.21 7.58 -27.73
C ASP A 67 7.18 6.92 -28.73
N LYS A 68 7.60 5.67 -28.48
CA LYS A 68 8.44 4.86 -29.39
C LYS A 68 7.67 4.15 -30.50
N GLU A 69 6.36 3.97 -30.37
CA GLU A 69 5.52 3.30 -31.38
C GLU A 69 4.92 4.29 -32.39
N ASP A 70 4.67 5.55 -32.00
CA ASP A 70 4.20 6.63 -32.92
C ASP A 70 5.33 7.32 -33.71
N GLY A 71 6.59 7.05 -33.38
CA GLY A 71 7.77 7.63 -34.03
C GLY A 71 8.35 6.80 -35.20
N LYS A 72 7.62 5.81 -35.73
CA LYS A 72 8.06 4.95 -36.82
C LYS A 72 7.19 5.06 -38.06
#